data_AF-A0A960JAN5-F1
#
_entry.id   AF-A0A960JAN5-F1
#
_cell.length_a   1.000
_cell.length_b   1.000
_cell.length_c   1.000
_cell.angle_alpha   90.00
_cell.angle_beta   90.00
_cell.angle_gamma   90.00
#
_symmetry.space_group_name_H-M   'P 1'
#
loop_
_entity.id
_entity.type
_entity.pdbx_description
1 polymer ?
#
loop_
_entity_poly.entity_id
_entity_poly.type
_entity_poly.pdbx_seq_one_letter_code
_entity_poly.pdbx_strand_id
1 'polypeptide(L)'
;MVEDVIEILKNPTALKLAKSAILIAVVFAVRTFLTQTVLRLSPQSEQRRRWVVNIRNTSILLIVLGLALLWAEAVETFGTAVIALGVGFVIATKELLMCATGSFLRAAANTYSVGDRIEIGHFRGDVIDLNLFTTTLLEVGPGPNLHLRTGRTIVFPNSKLLGDVVVNESFMKQYVIHVFNVPMKLDEDWQKAEEALLHSAETECAPFLEEARNYMDRLERSHGLRGLPVQPRALLQLTDADKATIVMRVPAPVGRQGAIEQAIVRRYLGAGG
;
A
#
# COMPACT_ATOMS: atom_id res chain seq x y z
N MET A 1 -18.57 3.66 -63.75
CA MET A 1 -17.25 4.36 -63.75
C MET A 1 -17.32 5.74 -63.11
N VAL A 2 -18.29 6.60 -63.46
CA VAL A 2 -18.46 7.92 -62.78
C VAL A 2 -19.11 7.75 -61.40
N GLU A 3 -20.10 6.85 -61.30
CA GLU A 3 -20.82 6.53 -60.06
C GLU A 3 -19.90 5.90 -59.00
N ASP A 4 -19.01 4.99 -59.40
CA ASP A 4 -18.03 4.35 -58.50
C ASP A 4 -17.02 5.36 -57.94
N VAL A 5 -16.63 6.35 -58.74
CA VAL A 5 -15.73 7.44 -58.32
C VAL A 5 -16.44 8.37 -57.34
N ILE A 6 -17.73 8.65 -57.55
CA ILE A 6 -18.54 9.45 -56.62
C ILE A 6 -18.73 8.71 -55.29
N GLU A 7 -18.87 7.39 -55.30
CA GLU A 7 -19.00 6.57 -54.10
C GLU A 7 -17.69 6.50 -53.31
N ILE A 8 -16.55 6.38 -53.98
CA ILE A 8 -15.21 6.46 -53.35
C ILE A 8 -14.97 7.86 -52.76
N LEU A 9 -15.36 8.94 -53.45
CA LEU A 9 -15.21 10.32 -52.95
C LEU A 9 -16.11 10.66 -51.76
N LYS A 10 -17.16 9.87 -51.51
CA LYS A 10 -17.99 9.99 -50.29
C LYS A 10 -17.29 9.42 -49.04
N ASN A 11 -16.27 8.57 -49.20
CA ASN A 11 -15.53 8.06 -48.05
C ASN A 11 -14.55 9.14 -47.51
N PRO A 12 -14.69 9.57 -46.25
CA PRO A 12 -13.85 10.64 -45.69
C PRO A 12 -12.36 10.30 -45.70
N THR A 13 -11.98 9.02 -45.61
CA THR A 13 -10.58 8.59 -45.68
C THR A 13 -10.03 8.64 -47.11
N ALA A 14 -10.81 8.18 -48.09
CA ALA A 14 -10.46 8.27 -49.51
C ALA A 14 -10.33 9.73 -49.97
N LEU A 15 -11.19 10.62 -49.47
CA LEU A 15 -11.10 12.05 -49.73
C LEU A 15 -9.84 12.68 -49.13
N LYS A 16 -9.44 12.29 -47.91
CA LYS A 16 -8.17 12.75 -47.28
C LYS A 16 -6.94 12.25 -48.05
N LEU A 17 -6.97 11.01 -48.56
CA LEU A 17 -5.92 10.45 -49.42
C LEU A 17 -5.83 11.20 -50.75
N ALA A 18 -6.97 11.48 -51.39
CA ALA A 18 -7.00 12.28 -52.62
C ALA A 18 -6.46 13.70 -52.39
N LYS A 19 -6.87 14.38 -51.31
CA LYS A 19 -6.34 15.70 -50.91
C LYS A 19 -4.83 15.68 -50.67
N SER A 20 -4.32 14.61 -50.04
CA SER A 20 -2.89 14.40 -49.81
C SER A 20 -2.12 14.23 -51.13
N ALA A 21 -2.66 13.43 -52.06
CA ALA A 21 -2.07 13.23 -53.39
C ALA A 21 -2.06 14.54 -54.21
N ILE A 22 -3.16 15.30 -54.18
CA ILE A 22 -3.26 16.61 -54.84
C ILE A 22 -2.27 17.60 -54.23
N LEU A 23 -2.17 17.68 -52.89
CA LEU A 23 -1.20 18.53 -52.21
C LEU A 23 0.24 18.22 -52.67
N ILE A 24 0.62 16.94 -52.68
CA ILE A 24 1.95 16.51 -53.12
C ILE A 24 2.17 16.88 -54.59
N ALA A 25 1.19 16.63 -55.46
CA ALA A 25 1.26 16.94 -56.89
C ALA A 25 1.40 18.44 -57.15
N VAL A 26 0.61 19.28 -56.46
CA VAL A 26 0.66 20.74 -56.58
C VAL A 26 1.99 21.29 -56.09
N VAL A 27 2.44 20.88 -54.89
CA VAL A 27 3.74 21.33 -54.37
C VAL A 27 4.89 20.87 -55.27
N PHE A 28 4.82 19.67 -55.85
CA PHE A 28 5.80 19.18 -56.80
C PHE A 28 5.80 19.97 -58.11
N ALA A 29 4.62 20.29 -58.66
CA ALA A 29 4.49 21.10 -59.87
C ALA A 29 4.99 22.55 -59.67
N VAL A 30 4.67 23.16 -58.53
CA VAL A 30 5.19 24.49 -58.15
C VAL A 30 6.70 24.43 -57.97
N ARG A 31 7.23 23.39 -57.32
CA ARG A 31 8.68 23.18 -57.16
C ARG A 31 9.39 23.09 -58.50
N THR A 32 8.90 22.28 -59.45
CA THR A 32 9.52 22.12 -60.76
C THR A 32 9.49 23.42 -61.56
N PHE A 33 8.37 24.15 -61.52
CA PHE A 33 8.24 25.46 -62.17
C PHE A 33 9.19 26.52 -61.59
N LEU A 34 9.25 26.64 -60.26
CA LEU A 34 10.15 27.57 -59.57
C LEU A 34 11.61 27.22 -59.82
N THR A 35 11.94 25.93 -59.78
CA THR A 35 13.30 25.45 -60.09
C THR A 35 13.66 25.80 -61.53
N GLN A 36 12.83 25.48 -62.52
CA GLN A 36 13.08 25.80 -63.94
C GLN A 36 13.25 27.31 -64.17
N THR A 37 12.45 28.13 -63.49
CA THR A 37 12.54 29.60 -63.56
C THR A 37 13.87 30.12 -63.01
N VAL A 38 14.29 29.65 -61.83
CA VAL A 38 15.59 30.00 -61.24
C VAL A 38 16.76 29.54 -62.12
N LEU A 39 16.67 28.34 -62.71
CA LEU A 39 17.70 27.81 -63.61
C LEU A 39 17.83 28.63 -64.91
N ARG A 40 16.77 29.31 -65.36
CA ARG A 40 16.76 30.17 -66.56
C ARG A 40 17.20 31.62 -66.28
N LEU A 41 16.94 32.15 -65.08
CA LEU A 41 17.12 33.57 -64.76
C LEU A 41 18.40 33.91 -63.99
N SER A 42 19.05 32.95 -63.31
CA SER A 42 20.20 33.23 -62.42
C SER A 42 21.56 32.94 -63.09
N PRO A 43 22.39 33.97 -63.37
CA PRO A 43 23.67 33.81 -64.06
C PRO A 43 24.84 33.36 -63.16
N GLN A 44 24.79 33.56 -61.83
CA GLN A 44 25.86 33.16 -60.89
C GLN A 44 25.62 31.77 -60.30
N SER A 45 26.62 30.89 -60.34
CA SER A 45 26.55 29.47 -59.94
C SER A 45 26.21 29.26 -58.45
N GLU A 46 26.78 30.08 -57.57
CA GLU A 46 26.58 29.99 -56.11
C GLU A 46 25.16 30.38 -55.68
N GLN A 47 24.62 31.48 -56.20
CA GLN A 47 23.26 31.93 -55.88
C GLN A 47 22.21 30.95 -56.43
N ARG A 48 22.40 30.48 -57.66
CA ARG A 48 21.55 29.43 -58.27
C ARG A 48 21.49 28.18 -57.40
N ARG A 49 22.62 27.70 -56.89
CA ARG A 49 22.67 26.52 -56.01
C ARG A 49 21.90 26.74 -54.71
N ARG A 50 22.05 27.89 -54.06
CA ARG A 50 21.32 28.22 -52.82
C ARG A 50 19.80 28.27 -53.03
N TRP A 51 19.35 28.91 -54.11
CA TRP A 51 17.90 29.00 -54.42
C TRP A 51 17.28 27.64 -54.70
N VAL A 52 17.96 26.75 -55.46
CA VAL A 52 17.45 25.40 -55.73
C VAL A 52 17.36 24.57 -54.45
N VAL A 53 18.35 24.66 -53.55
CA VAL A 53 18.32 23.96 -52.26
C VAL A 53 17.21 24.51 -51.35
N ASN A 54 17.04 25.83 -51.28
CA ASN A 54 15.96 26.45 -50.49
C ASN A 54 14.58 26.05 -51.02
N ILE A 55 14.34 26.12 -52.33
CA ILE A 55 13.08 25.68 -52.95
C ILE A 55 12.79 24.22 -52.60
N ARG A 56 13.80 23.34 -52.67
CA ARG A 56 13.64 21.92 -52.29
C ARG A 56 13.26 21.78 -50.81
N ASN A 57 14.01 22.42 -49.92
CA ASN A 57 13.80 22.29 -48.48
C ASN A 57 12.43 22.87 -48.06
N THR A 58 12.06 24.04 -48.60
CA THR A 58 10.74 24.64 -48.39
C THR A 58 9.62 23.75 -48.94
N SER A 59 9.80 23.14 -50.11
CA SER A 59 8.79 22.22 -50.68
C SER A 59 8.57 20.99 -49.80
N ILE A 60 9.66 20.40 -49.27
CA ILE A 60 9.58 19.27 -48.34
C ILE A 60 8.86 19.70 -47.06
N LEU A 61 9.22 20.85 -46.49
CA LEU A 61 8.56 21.39 -45.30
C LEU A 61 7.06 21.61 -45.51
N LEU A 62 6.66 22.18 -46.66
CA LEU A 62 5.25 22.40 -47.00
C LEU A 62 4.46 21.10 -47.14
N ILE A 63 5.08 20.06 -47.75
CA ILE A 63 4.45 18.74 -47.85
C ILE A 63 4.28 18.14 -46.45
N VAL A 64 5.32 18.16 -45.62
CA VAL A 64 5.26 17.59 -44.26
C VAL A 64 4.22 18.31 -43.41
N LEU A 65 4.22 19.64 -43.39
CA LEU A 65 3.26 20.44 -42.63
C LEU A 65 1.83 20.27 -43.16
N GLY A 66 1.65 20.28 -44.48
CA GLY A 66 0.33 20.10 -45.09
C GLY A 66 -0.24 18.72 -44.82
N LEU A 67 0.59 17.66 -44.88
CA LEU A 67 0.17 16.32 -44.49
C LEU A 67 -0.14 16.25 -42.99
N ALA A 68 0.68 16.85 -42.13
CA ALA A 68 0.42 16.90 -40.69
C ALA A 68 -0.93 17.56 -40.36
N LEU A 69 -1.27 18.67 -41.02
CA LEU A 69 -2.56 19.35 -40.84
C LEU A 69 -3.73 18.53 -41.39
N LEU A 70 -3.58 17.88 -42.54
CA LEU A 70 -4.64 17.03 -43.13
C LEU A 70 -4.95 15.79 -42.28
N TRP A 71 -3.94 15.25 -41.62
CA TRP A 71 -4.05 14.03 -40.79
C TRP A 71 -4.15 14.31 -39.29
N ALA A 72 -4.14 15.59 -38.87
CA ALA A 72 -4.19 15.98 -37.46
C ALA A 72 -5.38 15.35 -36.70
N GLU A 73 -6.57 15.36 -37.31
CA GLU A 73 -7.79 14.77 -36.73
C GLU A 73 -7.66 13.24 -36.53
N ALA A 74 -6.97 12.54 -37.43
CA ALA A 74 -6.73 11.11 -37.30
C ALA A 74 -5.75 10.81 -36.16
N VAL A 75 -4.74 11.67 -35.99
CA VAL A 75 -3.79 11.59 -34.86
C VAL A 75 -4.49 11.88 -33.53
N GLU A 76 -5.39 12.86 -33.50
CA GLU A 76 -6.19 13.18 -32.31
C GLU A 76 -7.13 12.03 -31.92
N THR A 77 -7.85 11.46 -32.89
CA THR A 77 -8.74 10.31 -32.66
C THR A 77 -7.95 9.09 -32.16
N PHE A 78 -6.76 8.87 -32.71
CA PHE A 78 -5.87 7.81 -32.23
C PHE A 78 -5.38 8.09 -30.81
N GLY A 79 -4.96 9.33 -30.52
CA GLY A 79 -4.50 9.76 -29.20
C GLY A 79 -5.58 9.60 -28.12
N THR A 80 -6.81 10.01 -28.42
CA THR A 80 -7.95 9.83 -27.50
C THR A 80 -8.26 8.36 -27.24
N ALA A 81 -8.19 7.49 -28.26
CA ALA A 81 -8.35 6.05 -28.08
C ALA A 81 -7.25 5.45 -27.19
N VAL A 82 -5.98 5.84 -27.38
CA VAL A 82 -4.85 5.40 -26.54
C VAL A 82 -5.03 5.87 -25.10
N ILE A 83 -5.47 7.11 -24.87
CA ILE A 83 -5.76 7.63 -23.53
C ILE A 83 -6.88 6.81 -22.88
N ALA A 84 -7.98 6.58 -23.60
CA ALA A 84 -9.11 5.80 -23.09
C ALA A 84 -8.68 4.37 -22.69
N LEU A 85 -7.88 3.71 -23.54
CA LEU A 85 -7.31 2.40 -23.23
C LEU A 85 -6.37 2.46 -22.00
N GLY A 86 -5.52 3.48 -21.92
CA GLY A 86 -4.62 3.69 -20.80
C GLY A 86 -5.36 3.88 -19.47
N VAL A 87 -6.42 4.69 -19.46
CA VAL A 87 -7.30 4.87 -18.29
C VAL A 87 -7.95 3.55 -17.89
N GLY A 88 -8.48 2.79 -18.86
CA GLY A 88 -9.05 1.47 -18.59
C GLY A 88 -8.04 0.50 -17.96
N PHE A 89 -6.81 0.48 -18.48
CA PHE A 89 -5.72 -0.34 -17.94
C PHE A 89 -5.33 0.04 -16.50
N VAL A 90 -5.22 1.34 -16.22
CA VAL A 90 -4.91 1.83 -14.86
C VAL A 90 -6.04 1.47 -13.89
N ILE A 91 -7.30 1.66 -14.27
CA ILE A 91 -8.44 1.30 -13.42
C ILE A 91 -8.45 -0.20 -13.13
N ALA A 92 -8.21 -1.03 -14.15
CA ALA A 92 -8.18 -2.48 -14.01
C ALA A 92 -7.03 -2.97 -13.11
N THR A 93 -5.87 -2.31 -13.14
CA THR A 93 -4.66 -2.73 -12.38
C THR A 93 -4.54 -2.09 -11.01
N LYS A 94 -5.38 -1.10 -10.68
CA LYS A 94 -5.31 -0.31 -9.44
C LYS A 94 -5.25 -1.17 -8.18
N GLU A 95 -6.16 -2.14 -8.02
CA GLU A 95 -6.23 -2.97 -6.81
C GLU A 95 -4.97 -3.82 -6.61
N LEU A 96 -4.41 -4.37 -7.69
CA LEU A 96 -3.17 -5.15 -7.66
C LEU A 96 -1.97 -4.26 -7.28
N LEU A 97 -1.90 -3.06 -7.86
CA LEU A 97 -0.85 -2.09 -7.53
C LEU A 97 -0.94 -1.66 -6.06
N MET A 98 -2.15 -1.38 -5.55
CA MET A 98 -2.34 -1.05 -4.13
C MET A 98 -1.90 -2.19 -3.21
N CYS A 99 -2.18 -3.45 -3.55
CA CYS A 99 -1.70 -4.59 -2.78
C CYS A 99 -0.17 -4.71 -2.81
N ALA A 100 0.45 -4.52 -3.99
CA ALA A 100 1.90 -4.53 -4.12
C ALA A 100 2.56 -3.39 -3.33
N THR A 101 1.99 -2.18 -3.37
CA THR A 101 2.44 -1.05 -2.55
C THR A 101 2.29 -1.34 -1.06
N GLY A 102 1.18 -1.97 -0.64
CA GLY A 102 0.99 -2.40 0.75
C GLY A 102 2.05 -3.41 1.20
N SER A 103 2.37 -4.40 0.37
CA SER A 103 3.46 -5.35 0.61
C SER A 103 4.83 -4.68 0.73
N PHE A 104 5.10 -3.71 -0.16
CA PHE A 104 6.32 -2.92 -0.11
C PHE A 104 6.41 -2.11 1.18
N LEU A 105 5.33 -1.40 1.56
CA LEU A 105 5.28 -0.62 2.79
C LEU A 105 5.54 -1.50 4.02
N ARG A 106 4.87 -2.67 4.10
CA ARG A 106 5.09 -3.65 5.18
C ARG A 106 6.56 -4.05 5.31
N ALA A 107 7.20 -4.36 4.18
CA ALA A 107 8.59 -4.81 4.14
C ALA A 107 9.57 -3.65 4.45
N ALA A 108 9.36 -2.48 3.87
CA ALA A 108 10.22 -1.30 4.05
C ALA A 108 10.16 -0.75 5.48
N ALA A 109 8.97 -0.72 6.08
CA ALA A 109 8.78 -0.26 7.46
C ALA A 109 8.95 -1.37 8.51
N ASN A 110 9.14 -2.62 8.08
CA ASN A 110 9.18 -3.81 8.95
C ASN A 110 8.00 -3.86 9.94
N THR A 111 6.78 -3.56 9.46
CA THR A 111 5.58 -3.39 10.32
C THR A 111 5.24 -4.66 11.09
N TYR A 112 5.32 -5.82 10.42
CA TYR A 112 5.15 -7.14 11.00
C TYR A 112 5.73 -8.24 10.09
N SER A 113 6.06 -9.38 10.70
CA SER A 113 6.63 -10.58 10.07
C SER A 113 5.83 -11.84 10.41
N VAL A 114 6.14 -12.96 9.73
CA VAL A 114 5.57 -14.28 10.10
C VAL A 114 5.86 -14.58 11.57
N GLY A 115 4.83 -15.02 12.30
CA GLY A 115 4.86 -15.29 13.73
C GLY A 115 4.45 -14.12 14.62
N ASP A 116 4.34 -12.90 14.08
CA ASP A 116 3.86 -11.76 14.86
C ASP A 116 2.35 -11.86 15.09
N ARG A 117 1.90 -11.47 16.28
CA ARG A 117 0.47 -11.27 16.57
C ARG A 117 0.09 -9.85 16.21
N ILE A 118 -0.88 -9.71 15.32
CA ILE A 118 -1.35 -8.40 14.86
C ILE A 118 -2.86 -8.29 14.98
N GLU A 119 -3.31 -7.05 15.15
CA GLU A 119 -4.70 -6.65 15.00
C GLU A 119 -4.79 -5.62 13.87
N ILE A 120 -5.69 -5.86 12.91
CA ILE A 120 -5.99 -4.98 11.79
C ILE A 120 -7.50 -4.79 11.68
N GLY A 121 -7.97 -3.57 11.91
CA GLY A 121 -9.41 -3.27 12.00
C GLY A 121 -10.06 -4.01 13.17
N HIS A 122 -10.88 -5.03 12.87
CA HIS A 122 -11.53 -5.88 13.88
C HIS A 122 -10.99 -7.33 13.88
N PHE A 123 -9.99 -7.60 13.05
CA PHE A 123 -9.40 -8.92 12.91
C PHE A 123 -8.12 -9.02 13.70
N ARG A 124 -8.00 -10.05 14.53
CA ARG A 124 -6.84 -10.29 15.40
C ARG A 124 -6.33 -11.70 15.20
N GLY A 125 -5.01 -11.86 15.06
CA GLY A 125 -4.42 -13.17 14.84
C GLY A 125 -2.91 -13.20 14.70
N ASP A 126 -2.36 -14.41 14.68
CA ASP A 126 -0.93 -14.66 14.45
C ASP A 126 -0.66 -14.75 12.93
N VAL A 127 0.30 -14.00 12.42
CA VAL A 127 0.68 -14.03 10.99
C VAL A 127 1.30 -15.39 10.66
N ILE A 128 0.67 -16.14 9.76
CA ILE A 128 1.17 -17.46 9.34
C ILE A 128 1.75 -17.47 7.94
N ASP A 129 1.33 -16.54 7.07
CA ASP A 129 1.80 -16.48 5.69
C ASP A 129 1.74 -15.04 5.14
N LEU A 130 2.66 -14.74 4.23
CA LEU A 130 2.85 -13.43 3.61
C LEU A 130 3.09 -13.59 2.11
N ASN A 131 2.10 -13.19 1.31
CA ASN A 131 2.19 -13.17 -0.14
C ASN A 131 2.37 -11.75 -0.68
N LEU A 132 2.64 -11.64 -1.98
CA LEU A 132 2.75 -10.34 -2.66
C LEU A 132 1.43 -9.54 -2.61
N PHE A 133 0.28 -10.20 -2.53
CA PHE A 133 -1.03 -9.54 -2.56
C PHE A 133 -1.84 -9.71 -1.28
N THR A 134 -1.54 -10.72 -0.46
CA THR A 134 -2.34 -11.05 0.72
C THR A 134 -1.46 -11.34 1.94
N THR A 135 -2.07 -11.18 3.12
CA THR A 135 -1.53 -11.63 4.40
C THR A 135 -2.54 -12.61 5.00
N THR A 136 -2.04 -13.71 5.58
CA THR A 136 -2.87 -14.72 6.25
C THR A 136 -2.58 -14.73 7.74
N LEU A 137 -3.63 -14.63 8.54
CA LEU A 137 -3.60 -14.73 10.00
C LEU A 137 -4.28 -16.02 10.45
N LEU A 138 -3.77 -16.62 11.53
CA LEU A 138 -4.49 -17.58 12.34
C LEU A 138 -5.23 -16.82 13.44
N GLU A 139 -6.56 -16.87 13.42
CA GLU A 139 -7.42 -16.07 14.29
C GLU A 139 -7.18 -16.36 15.78
N VAL A 140 -7.10 -15.29 16.56
CA VAL A 140 -6.99 -15.30 18.02
C VAL A 140 -8.11 -14.46 18.61
N GLY A 141 -8.94 -15.04 19.48
CA GLY A 141 -10.06 -14.33 20.09
C GLY A 141 -11.32 -15.19 20.23
N PRO A 142 -12.52 -14.58 20.30
CA PRO A 142 -12.83 -13.17 19.97
C PRO A 142 -12.48 -12.17 21.09
N GLY A 143 -12.04 -10.96 20.69
CA GLY A 143 -11.80 -9.82 21.58
C GLY A 143 -10.38 -9.74 22.17
N PRO A 144 -10.06 -8.63 22.88
CA PRO A 144 -8.71 -8.38 23.43
C PRO A 144 -8.35 -9.30 24.60
N ASN A 145 -9.37 -9.82 25.30
CA ASN A 145 -9.18 -10.59 26.54
C ASN A 145 -8.95 -12.08 26.30
N LEU A 146 -9.26 -12.61 25.11
CA LEU A 146 -9.04 -14.01 24.78
C LEU A 146 -7.75 -14.18 23.99
N HIS A 147 -6.84 -15.02 24.49
CA HIS A 147 -5.57 -15.34 23.84
C HIS A 147 -5.56 -16.71 23.15
N LEU A 148 -6.73 -17.32 22.99
CA LEU A 148 -6.89 -18.64 22.39
C LEU A 148 -7.00 -18.55 20.87
N ARG A 149 -6.33 -19.48 20.19
CA ARG A 149 -6.45 -19.67 18.74
C ARG A 149 -7.75 -20.40 18.45
N THR A 150 -8.55 -19.88 17.53
CA THR A 150 -9.85 -20.48 17.17
C THR A 150 -9.71 -21.61 16.15
N GLY A 151 -8.56 -21.69 15.47
CA GLY A 151 -8.31 -22.60 14.35
C GLY A 151 -8.80 -22.07 13.00
N ARG A 152 -9.47 -20.90 12.96
CA ARG A 152 -9.88 -20.24 11.72
C ARG A 152 -8.74 -19.40 11.16
N THR A 153 -8.67 -19.29 9.84
CA THR A 153 -7.75 -18.39 9.16
C THR A 153 -8.48 -17.16 8.65
N ILE A 154 -7.79 -16.02 8.67
CA ILE A 154 -8.25 -14.74 8.13
C ILE A 154 -7.27 -14.34 7.05
N VAL A 155 -7.76 -14.15 5.82
CA VAL A 155 -6.95 -13.70 4.68
C VAL A 155 -7.44 -12.33 4.27
N PHE A 156 -6.52 -11.36 4.18
CA PHE A 156 -6.85 -10.01 3.74
C PHE A 156 -5.87 -9.52 2.67
N PRO A 157 -6.31 -8.63 1.75
CA PRO A 157 -5.43 -8.05 0.75
C PRO A 157 -4.49 -7.02 1.39
N ASN A 158 -3.24 -6.99 0.96
CA ASN A 158 -2.21 -6.11 1.54
C ASN A 158 -2.51 -4.62 1.30
N SER A 159 -3.42 -4.29 0.37
CA SER A 159 -3.92 -2.91 0.18
C SER A 159 -4.58 -2.35 1.45
N LYS A 160 -5.06 -3.22 2.36
CA LYS A 160 -5.62 -2.81 3.66
C LYS A 160 -4.64 -2.04 4.53
N LEU A 161 -3.34 -2.32 4.41
CA LEU A 161 -2.28 -1.62 5.14
C LEU A 161 -2.16 -0.14 4.77
N LEU A 162 -2.74 0.28 3.64
CA LEU A 162 -2.71 1.67 3.19
C LEU A 162 -3.80 2.53 3.85
N GLY A 163 -4.84 1.91 4.40
CA GLY A 163 -6.00 2.61 4.97
C GLY A 163 -6.29 2.28 6.43
N ASP A 164 -5.95 1.07 6.88
CA ASP A 164 -6.26 0.59 8.23
C ASP A 164 -5.04 0.69 9.15
N VAL A 165 -5.27 0.93 10.44
CA VAL A 165 -4.23 0.88 11.48
C VAL A 165 -3.92 -0.58 11.80
N VAL A 166 -2.63 -0.87 11.96
CA VAL A 166 -2.15 -2.18 12.41
C VAL A 166 -1.52 -2.05 13.78
N VAL A 167 -2.03 -2.82 14.74
CA VAL A 167 -1.44 -2.96 16.08
C VAL A 167 -0.61 -4.23 16.09
N ASN A 168 0.70 -4.11 16.32
CA ASN A 168 1.59 -5.26 16.47
C ASN A 168 1.77 -5.57 17.96
N GLU A 169 1.05 -6.58 18.45
CA GLU A 169 1.12 -7.03 19.85
C GLU A 169 2.45 -7.71 20.17
N SER A 170 3.12 -8.29 19.17
CA SER A 170 4.40 -8.99 19.30
C SER A 170 5.60 -8.11 18.93
N PHE A 171 5.46 -6.77 18.92
CA PHE A 171 6.54 -5.85 18.52
C PHE A 171 7.83 -6.07 19.32
N MET A 172 7.70 -6.31 20.63
CA MET A 172 8.81 -6.58 21.54
C MET A 172 9.35 -8.02 21.45
N LYS A 173 8.87 -8.83 20.51
CA LYS A 173 9.35 -10.18 20.13
C LYS A 173 9.41 -11.24 21.24
N GLN A 174 10.34 -11.17 22.18
CA GLN A 174 10.51 -12.24 23.18
C GLN A 174 9.55 -12.08 24.34
N TYR A 175 9.43 -10.85 24.83
CA TYR A 175 8.60 -10.52 25.99
C TYR A 175 7.66 -9.39 25.63
N VAL A 176 6.43 -9.46 26.12
CA VAL A 176 5.44 -8.38 26.02
C VAL A 176 4.99 -7.98 27.41
N ILE A 177 4.52 -6.75 27.50
CA ILE A 177 3.82 -6.27 28.68
C ILE A 177 2.34 -6.60 28.47
N HIS A 178 1.86 -7.61 29.18
CA HIS A 178 0.47 -8.02 29.17
C HIS A 178 -0.31 -7.27 30.24
N VAL A 179 -1.51 -6.83 29.91
CA VAL A 179 -2.42 -6.15 30.83
C VAL A 179 -3.76 -6.87 30.82
N PHE A 180 -4.27 -7.22 31.99
CA PHE A 180 -5.58 -7.85 32.14
C PHE A 180 -6.29 -7.32 33.37
N ASN A 181 -7.62 -7.46 33.38
CA ASN A 181 -8.50 -6.89 34.38
C ASN A 181 -9.08 -7.98 35.27
N VAL A 182 -8.95 -7.82 36.59
CA VAL A 182 -9.61 -8.67 37.58
C VAL A 182 -10.74 -7.86 38.22
N PRO A 183 -12.02 -8.14 37.89
CA PRO A 183 -13.14 -7.43 38.49
C PRO A 183 -13.31 -7.82 39.95
N MET A 184 -13.66 -6.86 40.79
CA MET A 184 -13.96 -7.07 42.20
C MET A 184 -15.14 -6.18 42.65
N LYS A 185 -15.79 -6.54 43.74
CA LYS A 185 -16.82 -5.69 44.34
C LYS A 185 -16.21 -4.70 45.32
N LEU A 186 -16.82 -3.52 45.47
CA LEU A 186 -16.28 -2.47 46.34
C LEU A 186 -16.42 -2.78 47.85
N ASP A 187 -17.31 -3.71 48.21
CA ASP A 187 -17.53 -4.17 49.59
C ASP A 187 -16.48 -5.18 50.07
N GLU A 188 -15.65 -5.72 49.16
CA GLU A 188 -14.54 -6.60 49.48
C GLU A 188 -13.28 -5.80 49.90
N ASP A 189 -12.42 -6.42 50.70
CA ASP A 189 -11.14 -5.84 51.12
C ASP A 189 -10.18 -5.74 49.92
N TRP A 190 -10.22 -4.59 49.25
CA TRP A 190 -9.42 -4.31 48.06
C TRP A 190 -7.91 -4.34 48.34
N GLN A 191 -7.48 -3.98 49.55
CA GLN A 191 -6.06 -3.97 49.91
C GLN A 191 -5.54 -5.40 49.94
N LYS A 192 -6.30 -6.28 50.61
CA LYS A 192 -5.97 -7.69 50.68
C LYS A 192 -6.04 -8.37 49.31
N ALA A 193 -7.05 -8.03 48.50
CA ALA A 193 -7.18 -8.55 47.13
C ALA A 193 -6.01 -8.12 46.23
N GLU A 194 -5.63 -6.83 46.29
CA GLU A 194 -4.49 -6.27 45.55
C GLU A 194 -3.18 -6.94 45.95
N GLU A 195 -2.91 -7.07 47.25
CA GLU A 195 -1.70 -7.72 47.77
C GLU A 195 -1.63 -9.21 47.37
N ALA A 196 -2.74 -9.95 47.50
CA ALA A 196 -2.81 -11.35 47.13
C ALA A 196 -2.62 -11.57 45.60
N LEU A 197 -3.20 -10.70 44.78
CA LEU A 197 -3.05 -10.77 43.32
C LEU A 197 -1.62 -10.43 42.91
N LEU A 198 -1.03 -9.38 43.50
CA LEU A 198 0.36 -8.99 43.23
C LEU A 198 1.33 -10.11 43.62
N HIS A 199 1.18 -10.68 44.82
CA HIS A 199 2.01 -11.81 45.26
C HIS A 199 1.89 -13.04 44.34
N SER A 200 0.67 -13.31 43.86
CA SER A 200 0.42 -14.39 42.90
C SER A 200 1.15 -14.13 41.58
N ALA A 201 1.12 -12.89 41.09
CA ALA A 201 1.81 -12.49 39.86
C ALA A 201 3.33 -12.54 40.01
N GLU A 202 3.89 -12.04 41.11
CA GLU A 202 5.32 -12.10 41.40
C GLU A 202 5.83 -13.55 41.43
N THR A 203 5.07 -14.45 42.05
CA THR A 203 5.40 -15.87 42.14
C THR A 203 5.44 -16.54 40.76
N GLU A 204 4.42 -16.30 39.93
CA GLU A 204 4.33 -16.90 38.59
C GLU A 204 5.30 -16.27 37.58
N CYS A 205 5.65 -14.99 37.75
CA CYS A 205 6.62 -14.30 36.90
C CYS A 205 8.08 -14.54 37.30
N ALA A 206 8.36 -14.91 38.56
CA ALA A 206 9.70 -15.12 39.09
C ALA A 206 10.64 -15.95 38.20
N PRO A 207 10.20 -17.07 37.56
CA PRO A 207 11.09 -17.91 36.76
C PRO A 207 11.73 -17.21 35.54
N PHE A 208 11.08 -16.19 34.99
CA PHE A 208 11.52 -15.50 33.77
C PHE A 208 11.70 -13.98 33.96
N LEU A 209 11.50 -13.47 35.18
CA LEU A 209 11.51 -12.03 35.46
C LEU A 209 12.87 -11.37 35.17
N GLU A 210 13.96 -12.03 35.59
CA GLU A 210 15.33 -11.54 35.36
C GLU A 210 15.70 -11.56 33.88
N GLU A 211 15.30 -12.60 33.15
CA GLU A 211 15.52 -12.69 31.71
C GLU A 211 14.72 -11.61 30.97
N ALA A 212 13.45 -11.43 31.33
CA ALA A 212 12.60 -10.38 30.79
C ALA A 212 13.19 -9.00 31.04
N ARG A 213 13.73 -8.73 32.25
CA ARG A 213 14.39 -7.45 32.58
C ARG A 213 15.59 -7.20 31.68
N ASN A 214 16.51 -8.17 31.60
CA ASN A 214 17.69 -8.05 30.76
C ASN A 214 17.35 -7.89 29.27
N TYR A 215 16.27 -8.52 28.82
CA TYR A 215 15.79 -8.38 27.44
C TYR A 215 15.23 -6.97 27.18
N MET A 216 14.32 -6.50 28.03
CA MET A 216 13.72 -5.17 27.88
C MET A 216 14.75 -4.05 28.00
N ASP A 217 15.73 -4.16 28.91
CA ASP A 217 16.83 -3.19 29.04
C ASP A 217 17.65 -3.09 27.76
N ARG A 218 17.87 -4.20 27.04
CA ARG A 218 18.55 -4.19 25.74
C ARG A 218 17.68 -3.54 24.66
N LEU A 219 16.38 -3.86 24.66
CA LEU A 219 15.42 -3.34 23.69
C LEU A 219 15.23 -1.82 23.83
N GLU A 220 15.19 -1.32 25.07
CA GLU A 220 15.13 0.11 25.37
C GLU A 220 16.34 0.87 24.80
N ARG A 221 17.55 0.33 24.99
CA ARG A 221 18.79 0.92 24.47
C ARG A 221 18.82 0.93 22.94
N SER A 222 18.31 -0.12 22.28
CA SER A 222 18.35 -0.21 20.82
C SER A 222 17.26 0.61 20.13
N HIS A 223 16.10 0.81 20.77
CA HIS A 223 14.95 1.52 20.18
C HIS A 223 14.72 2.92 20.77
N GLY A 224 15.54 3.38 21.72
CA GLY A 224 15.39 4.69 22.35
C GLY A 224 14.10 4.83 23.16
N LEU A 225 13.53 3.71 23.62
CA LEU A 225 12.33 3.68 24.45
C LEU A 225 12.70 4.03 25.90
N ARG A 226 11.78 4.66 26.64
CA ARG A 226 11.98 4.95 28.06
C ARG A 226 11.22 3.97 28.95
N GLY A 227 11.96 3.18 29.71
CA GLY A 227 11.56 2.59 30.99
C GLY A 227 10.19 1.91 30.99
N LEU A 228 10.07 0.79 30.27
CA LEU A 228 8.97 -0.16 30.41
C LEU A 228 9.22 -0.99 31.67
N PRO A 229 8.56 -0.70 32.81
CA PRO A 229 8.84 -1.44 34.03
C PRO A 229 8.46 -2.90 33.83
N VAL A 230 9.38 -3.83 34.07
CA VAL A 230 9.13 -5.27 33.90
C VAL A 230 8.48 -5.88 35.14
N GLN A 231 8.53 -5.19 36.28
CA GLN A 231 7.93 -5.67 37.52
C GLN A 231 6.40 -5.77 37.39
N PRO A 232 5.79 -6.88 37.89
CA PRO A 232 4.35 -6.97 38.07
C PRO A 232 3.82 -5.77 38.86
N ARG A 233 2.70 -5.21 38.40
CA ARG A 233 2.01 -4.13 39.09
C ARG A 233 0.51 -4.35 39.07
N ALA A 234 -0.11 -4.22 40.23
CA ALA A 234 -1.54 -4.08 40.37
C ALA A 234 -1.88 -2.57 40.47
N LEU A 235 -2.98 -2.18 39.82
CA LEU A 235 -3.51 -0.82 39.85
C LEU A 235 -5.01 -0.91 40.10
N LEU A 236 -5.49 -0.31 41.18
CA LEU A 236 -6.92 -0.22 41.44
C LEU A 236 -7.55 0.88 40.56
N GLN A 237 -8.57 0.49 39.79
CA GLN A 237 -9.39 1.41 39.00
C GLN A 237 -10.85 1.28 39.43
N LEU A 238 -11.49 2.42 39.72
CA LEU A 238 -12.93 2.48 39.95
C LEU A 238 -13.64 2.44 38.60
N THR A 239 -14.48 1.43 38.38
CA THR A 239 -15.19 1.23 37.11
C THR A 239 -16.63 1.75 37.19
N ASP A 240 -17.32 1.46 38.30
CA ASP A 240 -18.68 1.93 38.61
C ASP A 240 -18.79 2.24 40.12
N ALA A 241 -19.93 2.79 40.55
CA ALA A 241 -20.20 3.15 41.96
C ALA A 241 -19.98 1.97 42.94
N ASP A 242 -20.29 0.74 42.53
CA ASP A 242 -20.20 -0.46 43.37
C ASP A 242 -19.16 -1.48 42.87
N LYS A 243 -18.38 -1.15 41.83
CA LYS A 243 -17.43 -2.08 41.20
C LYS A 243 -16.07 -1.44 41.04
N ALA A 244 -15.06 -2.15 41.55
CA ALA A 244 -13.67 -1.85 41.28
C ALA A 244 -13.08 -2.90 40.33
N THR A 245 -12.00 -2.55 39.66
CA THR A 245 -11.25 -3.45 38.81
C THR A 245 -9.78 -3.29 39.13
N ILE A 246 -9.12 -4.39 39.46
CA ILE A 246 -7.68 -4.41 39.61
C ILE A 246 -7.09 -4.67 38.23
N VAL A 247 -6.42 -3.66 37.68
CA VAL A 247 -5.70 -3.75 36.42
C VAL A 247 -4.32 -4.32 36.71
N MET A 248 -4.08 -5.54 36.24
CA MET A 248 -2.83 -6.25 36.45
C MET A 248 -1.94 -6.10 35.22
N ARG A 249 -0.73 -5.61 35.43
CA ARG A 249 0.31 -5.47 34.39
C ARG A 249 1.46 -6.40 34.70
N VAL A 250 1.77 -7.32 33.77
CA VAL A 250 2.82 -8.33 33.94
C VAL A 250 3.65 -8.50 32.68
N PRO A 251 4.95 -8.85 32.80
CA PRO A 251 5.69 -9.35 31.67
C PRO A 251 5.21 -10.76 31.33
N ALA A 252 5.11 -11.07 30.06
CA ALA A 252 4.80 -12.42 29.59
C ALA A 252 5.61 -12.75 28.33
N PRO A 253 6.11 -13.99 28.19
CA PRO A 253 6.65 -14.44 26.92
C PRO A 253 5.59 -14.36 25.81
N VAL A 254 5.99 -13.98 24.60
CA VAL A 254 5.08 -13.92 23.45
C VAL A 254 4.43 -15.29 23.19
N GLY A 255 3.11 -15.28 22.99
CA GLY A 255 2.30 -16.47 22.78
C GLY A 255 1.89 -17.19 24.08
N ARG A 256 2.43 -16.79 25.24
CA ARG A 256 2.09 -17.37 26.56
C ARG A 256 1.29 -16.42 27.47
N GLN A 257 0.87 -15.26 26.98
CA GLN A 257 0.16 -14.24 27.76
C GLN A 257 -1.06 -14.84 28.48
N GLY A 258 -1.94 -15.54 27.74
CA GLY A 258 -3.11 -16.18 28.32
C GLY A 258 -2.78 -17.31 29.32
N ALA A 259 -1.69 -18.06 29.11
CA ALA A 259 -1.29 -19.12 30.04
C ALA A 259 -0.80 -18.53 31.38
N ILE A 260 -0.01 -17.46 31.33
CA ILE A 260 0.47 -16.75 32.52
C ILE A 260 -0.69 -16.06 33.24
N GLU A 261 -1.56 -15.36 32.52
CA GLU A 261 -2.78 -14.75 33.09
C GLU A 261 -3.61 -15.79 33.84
N GLN A 262 -3.89 -16.94 33.23
CA GLN A 262 -4.68 -18.00 33.85
C GLN A 262 -3.97 -18.63 35.06
N ALA A 263 -2.64 -18.76 35.04
CA ALA A 263 -1.88 -19.25 36.19
C ALA A 263 -1.98 -18.28 37.38
N ILE A 264 -1.83 -16.97 37.13
CA ILE A 264 -1.95 -15.93 38.15
C ILE A 264 -3.36 -15.91 38.73
N VAL A 265 -4.39 -15.89 37.88
CA VAL A 265 -5.79 -15.86 38.33
C VAL A 265 -6.15 -17.11 39.13
N ARG A 266 -5.72 -18.31 38.69
CA ARG A 266 -5.98 -19.55 39.44
C ARG A 266 -5.28 -19.56 40.79
N ARG A 267 -4.04 -19.06 40.88
CA ARG A 267 -3.31 -18.94 42.14
C ARG A 267 -3.99 -17.95 43.09
N TYR A 268 -4.38 -16.79 42.58
CA TYR A 268 -5.11 -15.78 43.34
C TYR A 268 -6.40 -16.34 43.93
N LEU A 269 -7.22 -17.01 43.11
CA LEU A 269 -8.46 -17.64 43.56
C LEU A 269 -8.23 -18.82 44.52
N GLY A 270 -7.13 -19.56 44.34
CA GLY A 270 -6.77 -20.68 45.21
C GLY A 270 -6.15 -20.27 46.56
N ALA A 271 -5.55 -19.07 46.64
CA ALA A 271 -5.00 -18.50 47.87
C ALA A 271 -6.04 -17.77 48.72
N GLY A 272 -7.16 -17.36 48.10
CA GLY A 272 -8.30 -16.69 48.76
C GLY A 272 -9.42 -17.63 49.22
N GLY A 273 -9.25 -18.95 49.06
CA GLY A 273 -10.20 -19.98 49.51
C GLY A 273 -9.90 -20.55 50.89
#